data_AF-A0A0H4X868-F1
#
_entry.id   AF-A0A0H4X868-F1
#
_cell.length_a   1.000
_cell.length_b   1.000
_cell.length_c   1.000
_cell.angle_alpha   90.00
_cell.angle_beta   90.00
_cell.angle_gamma   90.00
#
_symmetry.space_group_name_H-M   'P 1'
#
loop_
_entity.id
_entity.type
_entity.pdbx_description
1 polymer ?
#
loop_
_entity_poly.entity_id
_entity_poly.type
_entity_poly.pdbx_seq_one_letter_code
_entity_poly.pdbx_strand_id
1 'polypeptide(L)'
;MSTFMDELEANARGRFVRWDAALWRELTGGAAQRLGQALQEAGTSATEGEELLRAYLQLGAEAIGLGYLYPASAGRQNFFTLAWSDLIPRLLAGVPSHERSQVFAQLWNLGENLESAPPWVQRIFWRVGQGLTSLANLESRLRATSEAALEPPTQPLGSRPQSHWVDLSQEDSRFLPGAMHFLSPTVVCVHDRHRQAVAGRDAATQGIWLTATPMALGAMGCREAPGPVLEDGPHLATALREDPRADAWFATLKNDWRAAATLATSRHVLVFTPE
;
A
#
# COMPACT_ATOMS: atom_id res chain seq x y z
N MET A 1 31.60 -11.89 6.12
CA MET A 1 30.12 -11.88 5.95
C MET A 1 29.47 -13.27 6.12
N SER A 2 29.93 -14.33 5.44
CA SER A 2 29.30 -15.69 5.54
C SER A 2 29.12 -16.19 6.97
N THR A 3 30.19 -16.22 7.77
CA THR A 3 30.13 -16.71 9.17
C THR A 3 29.13 -15.94 10.03
N PHE A 4 29.02 -14.62 9.82
CA PHE A 4 28.06 -13.78 10.54
C PHE A 4 26.61 -14.11 10.16
N MET A 5 26.35 -14.37 8.88
CA MET A 5 25.02 -14.76 8.41
C MET A 5 24.60 -16.13 8.97
N ASP A 6 25.53 -17.09 9.03
CA ASP A 6 25.29 -18.41 9.60
C ASP A 6 24.98 -18.32 11.11
N GLU A 7 25.70 -17.47 11.84
CA GLU A 7 25.46 -17.20 13.27
C GLU A 7 24.09 -16.55 13.50
N LEU A 8 23.71 -15.56 12.68
CA LEU A 8 22.40 -14.92 12.76
C LEU A 8 21.27 -15.91 12.49
N GLU A 9 21.39 -16.74 11.46
CA GLU A 9 20.39 -17.75 11.16
C GLU A 9 20.25 -18.76 12.29
N ALA A 10 21.37 -19.29 12.82
CA ALA A 10 21.35 -20.24 13.92
C ALA A 10 20.66 -19.65 15.17
N ASN A 11 20.97 -18.39 15.50
CA ASN A 11 20.33 -17.68 16.60
C ASN A 11 18.83 -17.50 16.36
N ALA A 12 18.45 -16.97 15.19
CA ALA A 12 17.06 -16.69 14.85
C ALA A 12 16.20 -17.96 14.86
N ARG A 13 16.72 -19.08 14.34
CA ARG A 13 16.08 -20.41 14.39
C ARG A 13 15.84 -20.89 15.82
N GLY A 14 16.75 -20.60 16.75
CA GLY A 14 16.60 -20.96 18.15
C GLY A 14 15.65 -20.05 18.91
N ARG A 15 15.53 -18.78 18.50
CA ARG A 15 14.75 -17.74 19.20
C ARG A 15 13.30 -17.62 18.73
N PHE A 16 13.03 -17.82 17.43
CA PHE A 16 11.74 -17.45 16.83
C PHE A 16 10.97 -18.64 16.25
N VAL A 17 9.71 -18.79 16.68
CA VAL A 17 8.81 -19.86 16.20
C VAL A 17 8.39 -19.66 14.74
N ARG A 18 8.31 -18.41 14.27
CA ARG A 18 7.88 -18.07 12.89
C ARG A 18 9.04 -17.98 11.90
N TRP A 19 10.23 -18.46 12.27
CA TRP A 19 11.38 -18.41 11.37
C TRP A 19 11.11 -19.10 10.05
N ASP A 20 11.43 -18.42 8.94
CA ASP A 20 11.30 -18.95 7.59
C ASP A 20 12.67 -18.89 6.88
N ALA A 21 13.26 -20.07 6.67
CA ALA A 21 14.56 -20.21 6.02
C ALA A 21 14.53 -19.94 4.51
N ALA A 22 13.38 -20.02 3.85
CA ALA A 22 13.24 -19.61 2.45
C ALA A 22 13.29 -18.09 2.36
N LEU A 23 12.52 -17.40 3.19
CA LEU A 23 12.56 -15.94 3.30
C LEU A 23 13.96 -15.41 3.63
N TRP A 24 14.66 -16.06 4.56
CA TRP A 24 16.03 -15.67 4.89
C TRP A 24 16.97 -15.79 3.70
N ARG A 25 16.86 -16.86 2.91
CA ARG A 25 17.65 -17.04 1.68
C ARG A 25 17.31 -16.00 0.62
N GLU A 26 16.03 -15.62 0.48
CA GLU A 26 15.63 -14.54 -0.43
C GLU A 26 16.20 -13.18 0.00
N LEU A 27 16.15 -12.88 1.30
CA LEU A 27 16.69 -11.65 1.85
C LEU A 27 18.19 -11.56 1.63
N THR A 28 18.93 -12.62 1.97
CA THR A 28 20.40 -12.67 1.91
C THR A 28 20.95 -12.82 0.49
N GLY A 29 20.31 -13.63 -0.34
CA GLY A 29 20.68 -13.89 -1.72
C GLY A 29 20.16 -12.87 -2.73
N GLY A 30 19.25 -11.98 -2.32
CA GLY A 30 18.65 -10.98 -3.20
C GLY A 30 18.79 -9.56 -2.67
N ALA A 31 18.00 -9.22 -1.65
CA ALA A 31 17.89 -7.84 -1.18
C ALA A 31 19.19 -7.32 -0.55
N ALA A 32 19.88 -8.13 0.26
CA ALA A 32 21.16 -7.79 0.87
C ALA A 32 22.26 -7.56 -0.18
N GLN A 33 22.29 -8.38 -1.24
CA GLN A 33 23.25 -8.21 -2.35
C GLN A 33 23.01 -6.89 -3.09
N ARG A 34 21.75 -6.57 -3.41
CA ARG A 34 21.38 -5.29 -4.03
C ARG A 34 21.79 -4.10 -3.16
N LEU A 35 21.55 -4.17 -1.85
CA LEU A 35 21.97 -3.12 -0.92
C LEU A 35 23.50 -2.93 -0.93
N GLY A 36 24.25 -4.03 -0.82
CA GLY A 36 25.72 -3.99 -0.84
C GLY A 36 26.27 -3.37 -2.12
N GLN A 37 25.73 -3.78 -3.27
CA GLN A 37 26.09 -3.20 -4.57
C GLN A 37 25.77 -1.71 -4.65
N ALA A 38 24.56 -1.30 -4.25
CA ALA A 38 24.15 0.10 -4.28
C ALA A 38 25.04 0.98 -3.38
N LEU A 39 25.41 0.49 -2.19
CA LEU A 39 26.32 1.20 -1.28
C LEU A 39 27.73 1.36 -1.88
N GLN A 40 28.24 0.31 -2.53
CA GLN A 40 29.53 0.34 -3.21
C GLN A 40 29.53 1.34 -4.39
N GLU A 41 28.49 1.30 -5.23
CA GLU A 41 28.33 2.22 -6.36
C GLU A 41 28.19 3.68 -5.91
N ALA A 42 27.57 3.91 -4.75
CA ALA A 42 27.47 5.23 -4.12
C ALA A 42 28.79 5.70 -3.45
N GLY A 43 29.88 4.94 -3.54
CA GLY A 43 31.18 5.30 -2.96
C GLY A 43 31.23 5.21 -1.43
N THR A 44 30.33 4.43 -0.82
CA THR A 44 30.35 4.18 0.63
C THR A 44 31.63 3.42 0.99
N SER A 45 32.29 3.81 2.10
CA SER A 45 33.49 3.09 2.55
C SER A 45 33.17 1.63 2.84
N ALA A 46 34.13 0.72 2.62
CA ALA A 46 33.91 -0.71 2.85
C ALA A 46 33.48 -1.01 4.29
N THR A 47 34.05 -0.30 5.27
CA THR A 47 33.70 -0.45 6.69
C THR A 47 32.27 0.00 6.98
N GLU A 48 31.88 1.21 6.56
CA GLU A 48 30.51 1.71 6.77
C GLU A 48 29.48 0.84 6.03
N GLY A 49 29.80 0.41 4.81
CA GLY A 49 28.95 -0.48 4.02
C GLY A 49 28.76 -1.84 4.70
N GLU A 50 29.82 -2.38 5.29
CA GLU A 50 29.76 -3.63 6.06
C GLU A 50 28.88 -3.47 7.32
N GLU A 51 29.04 -2.39 8.08
CA GLU A 51 28.23 -2.11 9.27
C GLU A 51 26.74 -1.98 8.96
N LEU A 52 26.40 -1.22 7.91
CA LEU A 52 25.01 -1.08 7.46
C LEU A 52 24.41 -2.41 6.99
N LEU A 53 25.18 -3.21 6.26
CA LEU A 53 24.73 -4.52 5.80
C LEU A 53 24.50 -5.47 6.98
N ARG A 54 25.35 -5.43 8.01
CA ARG A 54 25.18 -6.23 9.22
C ARG A 54 23.93 -5.82 10.00
N ALA A 55 23.70 -4.53 10.19
CA ALA A 55 22.49 -4.02 10.82
C ALA A 55 21.23 -4.41 10.03
N TYR A 56 21.30 -4.32 8.70
CA TYR A 56 20.22 -4.73 7.82
C TYR A 56 19.87 -6.21 7.96
N LEU A 57 20.88 -7.09 7.98
CA LEU A 57 20.70 -8.53 8.14
C LEU A 57 20.18 -8.90 9.54
N GLN A 58 20.66 -8.22 10.58
CA GLN A 58 20.16 -8.39 11.96
C GLN A 58 18.67 -8.07 12.05
N LEU A 59 18.27 -6.88 11.62
CA LEU A 59 16.87 -6.46 11.65
C LEU A 59 16.00 -7.30 10.69
N GLY A 60 16.54 -7.70 9.54
CA GLY A 60 15.85 -8.62 8.63
C GLY A 60 15.57 -9.98 9.27
N ALA A 61 16.53 -10.55 10.01
CA ALA A 61 16.32 -11.81 10.73
C ALA A 61 15.24 -11.66 11.81
N GLU A 62 15.24 -10.55 12.56
CA GLU A 62 14.20 -10.28 13.55
C GLU A 62 12.83 -10.11 12.89
N ALA A 63 12.74 -9.36 11.78
CA ALA A 63 11.49 -9.15 11.06
C ALA A 63 10.90 -10.45 10.49
N ILE A 64 11.73 -11.40 10.03
CA ILE A 64 11.27 -12.76 9.67
C ILE A 64 10.77 -13.48 10.92
N GLY A 65 11.57 -13.49 11.99
CA GLY A 65 11.23 -14.20 13.23
C GLY A 65 9.95 -13.71 13.92
N LEU A 66 9.64 -12.42 13.82
CA LEU A 66 8.41 -11.81 14.32
C LEU A 66 7.22 -12.03 13.36
N GLY A 67 7.48 -12.41 12.10
CA GLY A 67 6.48 -12.60 11.06
C GLY A 67 5.99 -11.30 10.43
N TYR A 68 6.85 -10.28 10.35
CA TYR A 68 6.57 -9.04 9.63
C TYR A 68 6.88 -9.14 8.13
N LEU A 69 7.82 -10.01 7.78
CA LEU A 69 8.18 -10.31 6.38
C LEU A 69 7.37 -11.50 5.85
N TYR A 70 6.90 -11.36 4.62
CA TYR A 70 6.14 -12.39 3.91
C TYR A 70 6.81 -12.70 2.57
N PRO A 71 6.77 -13.97 2.10
CA PRO A 71 7.30 -14.28 0.79
C PRO A 71 6.43 -13.63 -0.28
N ALA A 72 7.04 -13.24 -1.41
CA ALA A 72 6.31 -12.61 -2.51
C ALA A 72 5.12 -13.47 -3.00
N SER A 73 5.23 -14.79 -2.86
CA SER A 73 4.20 -15.77 -3.22
C SER A 73 3.02 -15.84 -2.25
N ALA A 74 3.12 -15.33 -1.02
CA ALA A 74 2.03 -15.41 -0.03
C ALA A 74 0.86 -14.46 -0.35
N GLY A 75 0.96 -13.61 -1.37
CA GLY A 75 -0.09 -12.66 -1.78
C GLY A 75 -0.37 -11.55 -0.75
N ARG A 76 0.26 -11.60 0.43
CA ARG A 76 0.18 -10.58 1.46
C ARG A 76 1.29 -9.55 1.22
N GLN A 77 0.88 -8.36 0.80
CA GLN A 77 1.77 -7.24 0.58
C GLN A 77 1.56 -6.23 1.71
N ASN A 78 2.62 -5.93 2.45
CA ASN A 78 2.63 -4.91 3.48
C ASN A 78 3.80 -3.96 3.29
N PHE A 79 3.74 -2.81 3.96
CA PHE A 79 4.81 -1.83 3.89
C PHE A 79 6.14 -2.38 4.41
N PHE A 80 6.13 -3.22 5.46
CA PHE A 80 7.34 -3.81 6.03
C PHE A 80 8.12 -4.65 5.01
N THR A 81 7.43 -5.54 4.30
CA THR A 81 8.03 -6.35 3.23
C THR A 81 8.53 -5.50 2.08
N LEU A 82 7.77 -4.47 1.69
CA LEU A 82 8.22 -3.51 0.69
C LEU A 82 9.50 -2.78 1.12
N ALA A 83 9.57 -2.33 2.37
CA ALA A 83 10.70 -1.57 2.90
C ALA A 83 12.00 -2.41 2.91
N TRP A 84 11.95 -3.63 3.44
CA TRP A 84 13.12 -4.51 3.53
C TRP A 84 13.50 -5.12 2.19
N SER A 85 12.53 -5.59 1.41
CA SER A 85 12.84 -6.30 0.16
C SER A 85 13.17 -5.35 -0.99
N ASP A 86 12.73 -4.09 -0.96
CA ASP A 86 12.90 -3.15 -2.08
C ASP A 86 13.42 -1.77 -1.66
N LEU A 87 12.69 -1.00 -0.83
CA LEU A 87 13.02 0.41 -0.61
C LEU A 87 14.41 0.63 -0.04
N ILE A 88 14.79 -0.13 0.97
CA ILE A 88 16.11 -0.04 1.59
C ILE A 88 17.20 -0.41 0.58
N PRO A 89 17.19 -1.61 -0.04
CA PRO A 89 18.19 -1.97 -1.05
C PRO A 89 18.29 -0.98 -2.22
N ARG A 90 17.17 -0.40 -2.64
CA ARG A 90 17.10 0.46 -3.82
C ARG A 90 17.46 1.92 -3.55
N LEU A 91 17.11 2.45 -2.37
CA LEU A 91 17.12 3.90 -2.13
C LEU A 91 18.05 4.35 -0.99
N LEU A 92 18.44 3.46 -0.07
CA LEU A 92 19.22 3.87 1.11
C LEU A 92 20.59 4.46 0.72
N ALA A 93 21.22 3.94 -0.33
CA ALA A 93 22.51 4.42 -0.80
C ALA A 93 22.47 5.91 -1.22
N GLY A 94 21.32 6.40 -1.68
CA GLY A 94 21.10 7.80 -2.06
C GLY A 94 20.85 8.75 -0.87
N VAL A 95 20.76 8.23 0.36
CA VAL A 95 20.63 9.03 1.59
C VAL A 95 22.02 9.46 2.07
N PRO A 96 22.22 10.71 2.53
CA PRO A 96 23.47 11.15 3.14
C PRO A 96 23.92 10.21 4.26
N SER A 97 25.20 9.85 4.31
CA SER A 97 25.72 8.80 5.22
C SER A 97 25.32 9.01 6.68
N HIS A 98 25.40 10.25 7.17
CA HIS A 98 25.04 10.62 8.53
C HIS A 98 23.54 10.50 8.87
N GLU A 99 22.66 10.40 7.86
CA GLU A 99 21.20 10.25 8.03
C GLU A 99 20.73 8.79 7.83
N ARG A 100 21.57 7.91 7.25
CA ARG A 100 21.15 6.55 6.85
C ARG A 100 20.59 5.73 8.00
N SER A 101 21.24 5.77 9.16
CA SER A 101 20.79 5.04 10.37
C SER A 101 19.42 5.54 10.86
N GLN A 102 19.18 6.85 10.80
CA GLN A 102 17.91 7.45 11.16
C GLN A 102 16.80 7.03 10.18
N VAL A 103 17.07 7.08 8.87
CA VAL A 103 16.11 6.61 7.84
C VAL A 103 15.80 5.13 8.02
N PHE A 104 16.81 4.33 8.37
CA PHE A 104 16.64 2.90 8.69
C PHE A 104 15.65 2.69 9.83
N ALA A 105 15.84 3.41 10.94
CA ALA A 105 14.96 3.35 12.11
C ALA A 105 13.55 3.86 11.79
N GLN A 106 13.42 4.92 10.97
CA GLN A 106 12.12 5.44 10.55
C GLN A 106 11.31 4.41 9.76
N LEU A 107 11.95 3.67 8.83
CA LEU A 107 11.29 2.61 8.07
C LEU A 107 10.87 1.44 8.95
N TRP A 108 11.70 1.06 9.94
CA TRP A 108 11.34 0.04 10.93
C TRP A 108 10.09 0.44 11.71
N ASN A 109 10.14 1.61 12.36
CA ASN A 109 9.08 2.11 13.21
C ASN A 109 7.77 2.30 12.43
N LEU A 110 7.84 2.80 11.20
CA LEU A 110 6.67 2.90 10.34
C LEU A 110 6.07 1.52 10.05
N GLY A 111 6.90 0.57 9.61
CA GLY A 111 6.45 -0.78 9.30
C GLY A 111 5.75 -1.42 10.50
N GLU A 112 6.35 -1.34 11.68
CA GLU A 112 5.81 -1.91 12.92
C GLU A 112 4.48 -1.24 13.31
N ASN A 113 4.41 0.10 13.28
CA ASN A 113 3.18 0.83 13.58
C ASN A 113 2.05 0.45 12.62
N LEU A 114 2.33 0.27 11.33
CA LEU A 114 1.35 -0.10 10.33
C LEU A 114 0.81 -1.53 10.49
N GLU A 115 1.51 -2.44 11.17
CA GLU A 115 0.98 -3.77 11.47
C GLU A 115 -0.19 -3.72 12.47
N SER A 116 -0.27 -2.66 13.28
CA SER A 116 -1.40 -2.40 14.19
C SER A 116 -2.50 -1.53 13.57
N ALA A 117 -2.25 -0.91 12.41
CA ALA A 117 -3.19 -0.02 11.75
C ALA A 117 -4.30 -0.82 11.03
N PRO A 118 -5.47 -0.20 10.73
CA PRO A 118 -6.45 -0.80 9.86
C PRO A 118 -5.81 -1.21 8.51
N PRO A 119 -6.16 -2.39 7.94
CA PRO A 119 -5.50 -2.90 6.73
C PRO A 119 -5.48 -1.92 5.56
N TRP A 120 -6.54 -1.13 5.40
CA TRP A 120 -6.63 -0.12 4.35
C TRP A 120 -5.59 0.99 4.46
N VAL A 121 -5.21 1.38 5.68
CA VAL A 121 -4.14 2.38 5.92
C VAL A 121 -2.82 1.81 5.44
N GLN A 122 -2.52 0.57 5.80
CA GLN A 122 -1.31 -0.12 5.36
C GLN A 122 -1.23 -0.21 3.83
N ARG A 123 -2.36 -0.40 3.12
CA ARG A 123 -2.41 -0.40 1.66
C ARG A 123 -2.04 0.94 1.03
N ILE A 124 -2.47 2.05 1.63
CA ILE A 124 -2.10 3.40 1.16
C ILE A 124 -0.58 3.58 1.23
N PHE A 125 0.01 3.30 2.39
CA PHE A 125 1.45 3.44 2.56
C PHE A 125 2.25 2.48 1.68
N TRP A 126 1.77 1.26 1.51
CA TRP A 126 2.39 0.32 0.59
C TRP A 126 2.37 0.86 -0.85
N ARG A 127 1.23 1.33 -1.35
CA ARG A 127 1.10 1.91 -2.69
C ARG A 127 1.96 3.16 -2.90
N VAL A 128 1.91 4.10 -1.97
CA VAL A 128 2.77 5.30 -2.01
C VAL A 128 4.25 4.90 -1.97
N GLY A 129 4.58 3.93 -1.13
CA GLY A 129 5.93 3.37 -1.00
C GLY A 129 6.49 2.86 -2.32
N GLN A 130 5.70 2.14 -3.13
CA GLN A 130 6.14 1.60 -4.42
C GLN A 130 6.66 2.68 -5.37
N GLY A 131 6.06 3.88 -5.31
CA GLY A 131 6.44 5.02 -6.15
C GLY A 131 7.58 5.87 -5.59
N LEU A 132 8.14 5.55 -4.42
CA LEU A 132 9.21 6.35 -3.84
C LEU A 132 10.48 6.25 -4.69
N THR A 133 11.01 7.42 -5.05
CA THR A 133 12.29 7.59 -5.75
C THR A 133 13.42 8.05 -4.82
N SER A 134 13.09 8.41 -3.58
CA SER A 134 14.04 8.82 -2.55
C SER A 134 13.45 8.57 -1.16
N LEU A 135 14.32 8.30 -0.19
CA LEU A 135 13.97 8.22 1.24
C LEU A 135 14.18 9.56 1.98
N ALA A 136 14.61 10.61 1.28
CA ALA A 136 14.73 11.93 1.88
C ALA A 136 13.37 12.48 2.31
N ASN A 137 13.33 13.10 3.49
CA ASN A 137 12.13 13.66 4.10
C ASN A 137 10.98 12.65 4.25
N LEU A 138 11.31 11.37 4.51
CA LEU A 138 10.34 10.29 4.63
C LEU A 138 9.21 10.66 5.61
N GLU A 139 9.54 11.14 6.81
CA GLU A 139 8.53 11.53 7.81
C GLU A 139 7.53 12.56 7.28
N SER A 140 8.01 13.62 6.63
CA SER A 140 7.15 14.65 6.06
C SER A 140 6.23 14.10 4.97
N ARG A 141 6.74 13.21 4.10
CA ARG A 141 5.93 12.55 3.06
C ARG A 141 4.86 11.64 3.68
N LEU A 142 5.22 10.89 4.72
CA LEU A 142 4.29 10.01 5.41
C LEU A 142 3.18 10.80 6.11
N ARG A 143 3.55 11.90 6.77
CA ARG A 143 2.61 12.83 7.39
C ARG A 143 1.64 13.41 6.36
N ALA A 144 2.15 13.91 5.24
CA ALA A 144 1.31 14.42 4.14
C ALA A 144 0.39 13.33 3.56
N THR A 145 0.87 12.08 3.47
CA THR A 145 0.07 10.93 3.03
C THR A 145 -1.06 10.64 4.02
N SER A 146 -0.76 10.59 5.32
CA SER A 146 -1.77 10.44 6.37
C SER A 146 -2.81 11.55 6.32
N GLU A 147 -2.36 12.81 6.29
CA GLU A 147 -3.26 13.97 6.26
C GLU A 147 -4.19 13.91 5.05
N ALA A 148 -3.66 13.63 3.85
CA ALA A 148 -4.47 13.53 2.64
C ALA A 148 -5.45 12.34 2.62
N ALA A 149 -5.13 11.26 3.35
CA ALA A 149 -5.98 10.07 3.43
C ALA A 149 -7.04 10.15 4.53
N LEU A 150 -6.70 10.74 5.68
CA LEU A 150 -7.50 10.69 6.90
C LEU A 150 -8.31 11.96 7.13
N GLU A 151 -7.76 13.11 6.77
CA GLU A 151 -8.38 14.39 7.06
C GLU A 151 -9.40 14.79 5.97
N PRO A 152 -10.48 15.47 6.35
CA PRO A 152 -11.38 16.11 5.39
C PRO A 152 -10.61 17.07 4.45
N PRO A 153 -10.76 16.96 3.13
CA PRO A 153 -10.17 17.91 2.20
C PRO A 153 -10.65 19.35 2.45
N THR A 154 -9.82 20.34 2.15
CA THR A 154 -10.22 21.75 2.26
C THR A 154 -11.12 22.20 1.11
N GLN A 155 -10.98 21.58 -0.06
CA GLN A 155 -11.72 21.92 -1.27
C GLN A 155 -12.92 20.99 -1.46
N PRO A 156 -14.15 21.50 -1.37
CA PRO A 156 -15.36 20.70 -1.63
C PRO A 156 -15.48 20.35 -3.11
N LEU A 157 -16.38 19.41 -3.41
CA LEU A 157 -16.71 19.06 -4.79
C LEU A 157 -17.44 20.24 -5.44
N GLY A 158 -16.74 20.96 -6.31
CA GLY A 158 -17.29 22.12 -7.03
C GLY A 158 -18.23 21.72 -8.17
N SER A 159 -18.78 22.72 -8.87
CA SER A 159 -19.69 22.49 -10.00
C SER A 159 -19.03 21.85 -11.22
N ARG A 160 -17.68 21.90 -11.31
CA ARG A 160 -16.87 21.36 -12.41
C ARG A 160 -15.81 20.39 -11.87
N PRO A 161 -16.20 19.19 -11.44
CA PRO A 161 -15.24 18.21 -10.96
C PRO A 161 -14.44 17.60 -12.11
N GLN A 162 -13.26 17.09 -11.79
CA GLN A 162 -12.55 16.16 -12.65
C GLN A 162 -13.18 14.78 -12.51
N SER A 163 -13.36 14.08 -13.62
CA SER A 163 -13.89 12.72 -13.67
C SER A 163 -12.81 11.72 -14.07
N HIS A 164 -12.75 10.61 -13.35
CA HIS A 164 -11.76 9.55 -13.59
C HIS A 164 -12.45 8.19 -13.60
N TRP A 165 -12.03 7.32 -14.53
CA TRP A 165 -12.44 5.93 -14.54
C TRP A 165 -11.29 5.08 -14.01
N VAL A 166 -11.51 4.47 -12.85
CA VAL A 166 -10.53 3.60 -12.19
C VAL A 166 -10.84 2.15 -12.55
N ASP A 167 -9.93 1.49 -13.25
CA ASP A 167 -10.05 0.06 -13.62
C ASP A 167 -9.57 -0.84 -12.47
N LEU A 168 -10.52 -1.50 -11.80
CA LEU A 168 -10.23 -2.41 -10.68
C LEU A 168 -9.79 -3.81 -11.15
N SER A 169 -9.82 -4.08 -12.45
CA SER A 169 -9.36 -5.36 -13.01
C SER A 169 -7.84 -5.52 -13.00
N GLN A 170 -7.11 -4.41 -12.85
CA GLN A 170 -5.65 -4.41 -12.71
C GLN A 170 -5.20 -5.07 -11.40
N GLU A 171 -6.04 -4.99 -10.36
CA GLU A 171 -5.78 -5.56 -9.03
C GLU A 171 -6.27 -7.02 -8.93
N ASP A 172 -7.44 -7.30 -9.49
CA ASP A 172 -7.98 -8.66 -9.61
C ASP A 172 -8.88 -8.72 -10.85
N SER A 173 -8.45 -9.50 -11.84
CA SER A 173 -9.12 -9.63 -13.14
C SER A 173 -10.51 -10.26 -13.07
N ARG A 174 -10.92 -10.77 -11.91
CA ARG A 174 -12.27 -11.32 -11.67
C ARG A 174 -13.16 -10.36 -10.88
N PHE A 175 -12.62 -9.23 -10.43
CA PHE A 175 -13.35 -8.29 -9.60
C PHE A 175 -14.44 -7.58 -10.40
N LEU A 176 -15.67 -7.64 -9.90
CA LEU A 176 -16.80 -6.87 -10.43
C LEU A 176 -17.28 -5.87 -9.38
N PRO A 177 -17.04 -4.55 -9.59
CA PRO A 177 -17.43 -3.50 -8.66
C PRO A 177 -18.93 -3.54 -8.31
N GLY A 178 -19.23 -3.51 -7.01
CA GLY A 178 -20.58 -3.59 -6.46
C GLY A 178 -20.89 -2.43 -5.54
N ALA A 179 -21.40 -2.75 -4.34
CA ALA A 179 -21.69 -1.77 -3.31
C ALA A 179 -20.40 -1.11 -2.83
N MET A 180 -20.52 0.10 -2.28
CA MET A 180 -19.38 0.93 -1.90
C MET A 180 -19.68 1.69 -0.62
N HIS A 181 -18.63 2.06 0.12
CA HIS A 181 -18.71 2.97 1.26
C HIS A 181 -17.38 3.72 1.44
N PHE A 182 -17.43 4.87 2.12
CA PHE A 182 -16.23 5.59 2.52
C PHE A 182 -15.62 4.95 3.77
N LEU A 183 -14.32 4.67 3.73
CA LEU A 183 -13.49 4.33 4.91
C LEU A 183 -12.92 5.60 5.57
N SER A 184 -12.75 6.64 4.77
CA SER A 184 -12.37 7.99 5.15
C SER A 184 -12.92 8.97 4.10
N PRO A 185 -12.83 10.31 4.30
CA PRO A 185 -13.33 11.28 3.33
C PRO A 185 -12.81 11.10 1.90
N THR A 186 -11.61 10.53 1.72
CA THR A 186 -10.97 10.34 0.42
C THR A 186 -10.72 8.87 0.07
N VAL A 187 -11.12 7.91 0.89
CA VAL A 187 -10.87 6.47 0.64
C VAL A 187 -12.19 5.73 0.51
N VAL A 188 -12.40 5.11 -0.64
CA VAL A 188 -13.58 4.29 -0.93
C VAL A 188 -13.22 2.83 -0.89
N CYS A 189 -14.03 2.04 -0.18
CA CYS A 189 -14.03 0.60 -0.28
C CYS A 189 -15.14 0.15 -1.22
N VAL A 190 -14.77 -0.68 -2.19
CA VAL A 190 -15.64 -1.26 -3.21
C VAL A 190 -15.75 -2.76 -2.95
N HIS A 191 -16.97 -3.27 -2.92
CA HIS A 191 -17.27 -4.69 -2.72
C HIS A 191 -17.35 -5.41 -4.05
N ASP A 192 -16.82 -6.64 -4.09
CA ASP A 192 -17.06 -7.53 -5.21
C ASP A 192 -18.50 -8.03 -5.18
N ARG A 193 -19.22 -7.86 -6.28
CA ARG A 193 -20.62 -8.27 -6.40
C ARG A 193 -20.83 -9.78 -6.36
N HIS A 194 -19.87 -10.55 -6.86
CA HIS A 194 -19.93 -12.00 -6.96
C HIS A 194 -19.39 -12.71 -5.71
N ARG A 195 -18.47 -12.06 -4.98
CA ARG A 195 -17.74 -12.65 -3.85
C ARG A 195 -18.02 -11.91 -2.54
N GLN A 196 -19.27 -11.98 -2.11
CA GLN A 196 -19.72 -11.43 -0.84
C GLN A 196 -19.17 -12.22 0.36
N ALA A 197 -19.09 -11.59 1.54
CA ALA A 197 -18.71 -12.27 2.77
C ALA A 197 -19.73 -13.38 3.09
N VAL A 198 -19.32 -14.65 2.98
CA VAL A 198 -20.14 -15.81 3.34
C VAL A 198 -19.34 -16.68 4.30
N ALA A 199 -19.98 -17.09 5.40
CA ALA A 199 -19.48 -18.09 6.34
C ALA A 199 -18.05 -17.84 6.87
N GLY A 200 -17.79 -16.65 7.42
CA GLY A 200 -16.53 -16.32 8.09
C GLY A 200 -15.35 -16.02 7.16
N ARG A 201 -15.58 -15.94 5.84
CA ARG A 201 -14.61 -15.40 4.88
C ARG A 201 -14.83 -13.90 4.71
N ASP A 202 -13.75 -13.13 4.66
CA ASP A 202 -13.81 -11.70 4.38
C ASP A 202 -14.43 -11.46 2.99
N ALA A 203 -15.18 -10.36 2.85
CA ALA A 203 -15.68 -9.95 1.54
C ALA A 203 -14.49 -9.64 0.62
N ALA A 204 -14.56 -10.08 -0.63
CA ALA A 204 -13.59 -9.62 -1.62
C ALA A 204 -13.83 -8.13 -1.85
N THR A 205 -12.88 -7.31 -1.42
CA THR A 205 -13.00 -5.85 -1.42
C THR A 205 -11.77 -5.24 -2.03
N GLN A 206 -11.95 -4.16 -2.77
CA GLN A 206 -10.87 -3.34 -3.30
C GLN A 206 -11.02 -1.89 -2.87
N GLY A 207 -9.89 -1.20 -2.67
CA GLY A 207 -9.86 0.19 -2.27
C GLY A 207 -9.55 1.13 -3.41
N ILE A 208 -10.05 2.35 -3.33
CA ILE A 208 -9.63 3.47 -4.19
C ILE A 208 -9.33 4.67 -3.30
N TRP A 209 -8.16 5.27 -3.48
CA TRP A 209 -7.82 6.55 -2.88
C TRP A 209 -8.11 7.68 -3.87
N LEU A 210 -9.04 8.56 -3.49
CA LEU A 210 -9.59 9.66 -4.29
C LEU A 210 -8.74 10.94 -4.16
N THR A 211 -7.48 10.84 -4.58
CA THR A 211 -6.60 12.01 -4.77
C THR A 211 -6.86 12.66 -6.13
N ALA A 212 -6.16 13.76 -6.48
CA ALA A 212 -6.24 14.38 -7.80
C ALA A 212 -5.93 13.40 -8.96
N THR A 213 -5.23 12.31 -8.68
CA THR A 213 -5.11 11.17 -9.61
C THR A 213 -5.51 9.91 -8.86
N PRO A 214 -6.78 9.49 -8.95
CA PRO A 214 -7.30 8.38 -8.16
C PRO A 214 -6.49 7.10 -8.35
N MET A 215 -6.26 6.40 -7.24
CA MET A 215 -5.36 5.25 -7.19
C MET A 215 -6.08 4.02 -6.66
N ALA A 216 -5.98 2.90 -7.38
CA ALA A 216 -6.41 1.61 -6.86
C ALA A 216 -5.46 1.13 -5.75
N LEU A 217 -6.03 0.77 -4.60
CA LEU A 217 -5.29 0.31 -3.42
C LEU A 217 -5.18 -1.22 -3.34
N GLY A 218 -5.94 -1.94 -4.17
CA GLY A 218 -6.02 -3.39 -4.13
C GLY A 218 -6.85 -3.89 -2.95
N ALA A 219 -6.58 -5.12 -2.50
CA ALA A 219 -7.41 -5.82 -1.52
C ALA A 219 -7.42 -5.16 -0.13
N MET A 220 -8.62 -4.82 0.38
CA MET A 220 -8.79 -4.06 1.64
C MET A 220 -9.12 -4.93 2.86
N GLY A 221 -9.72 -6.11 2.65
CA GLY A 221 -10.09 -7.01 3.76
C GLY A 221 -11.19 -6.46 4.66
N CYS A 222 -12.09 -5.64 4.12
CA CYS A 222 -13.23 -5.13 4.90
C CYS A 222 -14.24 -6.26 5.16
N ARG A 223 -14.75 -6.30 6.40
CA ARG A 223 -15.76 -7.29 6.84
C ARG A 223 -17.19 -6.79 6.70
N GLU A 224 -17.37 -5.50 6.51
CA GLU A 224 -18.66 -4.89 6.27
C GLU A 224 -19.22 -5.38 4.93
N ALA A 225 -20.54 -5.54 4.83
CA ALA A 225 -21.21 -5.93 3.59
C ALA A 225 -22.41 -5.00 3.38
N PRO A 226 -22.17 -3.71 3.07
CA PRO A 226 -23.25 -2.77 2.82
C PRO A 226 -24.04 -3.18 1.57
N GLY A 227 -25.35 -2.92 1.59
CA GLY A 227 -26.16 -3.00 0.37
C GLY A 227 -25.80 -1.88 -0.62
N PRO A 228 -26.21 -2.00 -1.89
CA PRO A 228 -26.04 -0.90 -2.84
C PRO A 228 -26.85 0.32 -2.39
N VAL A 229 -26.24 1.48 -2.46
CA VAL A 229 -26.87 2.79 -2.23
C VAL A 229 -26.94 3.52 -3.57
N LEU A 230 -28.01 4.24 -3.83
CA LEU A 230 -28.16 5.12 -4.98
C LEU A 230 -28.40 6.55 -4.49
N GLU A 231 -27.32 7.29 -4.31
CA GLU A 231 -27.36 8.72 -4.02
C GLU A 231 -27.42 9.53 -5.32
N ASP A 232 -28.32 10.53 -5.33
CA ASP A 232 -28.44 11.47 -6.44
C ASP A 232 -27.36 12.56 -6.37
N GLY A 233 -26.87 12.98 -7.54
CA GLY A 233 -25.92 14.09 -7.63
C GLY A 233 -25.85 14.68 -9.04
N PRO A 234 -25.64 16.01 -9.16
CA PRO A 234 -25.60 16.67 -10.47
C PRO A 234 -24.48 16.11 -11.36
N HIS A 235 -23.33 15.75 -10.79
CA HIS A 235 -22.20 15.18 -11.52
C HIS A 235 -22.50 13.77 -12.05
N LEU A 236 -23.14 12.94 -11.23
CA LEU A 236 -23.57 11.59 -11.61
C LEU A 236 -24.63 11.64 -12.72
N ALA A 237 -25.61 12.53 -12.59
CA ALA A 237 -26.63 12.75 -13.61
C ALA A 237 -26.05 13.30 -14.91
N THR A 238 -25.02 14.15 -14.82
CA THR A 238 -24.33 14.71 -16.00
C THR A 238 -23.51 13.63 -16.70
N ALA A 239 -22.78 12.79 -15.96
CA ALA A 239 -22.04 11.68 -16.55
C ALA A 239 -22.96 10.68 -17.28
N LEU A 240 -24.15 10.37 -16.75
CA LEU A 240 -25.14 9.55 -17.47
C LEU A 240 -25.58 10.14 -18.82
N ARG A 241 -25.58 11.47 -18.96
CA ARG A 241 -25.99 12.14 -20.19
C ARG A 241 -24.83 12.31 -21.18
N GLU A 242 -23.61 12.50 -20.67
CA GLU A 242 -22.49 13.00 -21.46
C GLU A 242 -21.37 11.98 -21.67
N ASP A 243 -21.17 11.01 -20.76
CA ASP A 243 -20.14 9.97 -20.92
C ASP A 243 -20.77 8.70 -21.53
N PRO A 244 -20.38 8.29 -22.75
CA PRO A 244 -20.95 7.11 -23.41
C PRO A 244 -20.62 5.78 -22.71
N ARG A 245 -19.71 5.77 -21.73
CA ARG A 245 -19.43 4.60 -20.89
C ARG A 245 -20.39 4.49 -19.71
N ALA A 246 -21.05 5.58 -19.34
CA ALA A 246 -22.03 5.60 -18.27
C ALA A 246 -23.36 4.99 -18.74
N ASP A 247 -23.95 4.17 -17.89
CA ASP A 247 -25.27 3.54 -18.05
C ASP A 247 -25.90 3.47 -16.65
N ALA A 248 -26.97 2.70 -16.45
CA ALA A 248 -27.59 2.50 -15.15
C ALA A 248 -26.56 2.19 -14.04
N TRP A 249 -26.48 3.09 -13.05
CA TRP A 249 -25.63 2.91 -11.89
C TRP A 249 -26.08 1.70 -11.07
N PHE A 250 -25.13 0.90 -10.61
CA PHE A 250 -25.38 -0.17 -9.65
C PHE A 250 -25.35 0.38 -8.21
N ALA A 251 -24.36 1.20 -7.90
CA ALA A 251 -24.27 1.93 -6.65
C ALA A 251 -23.63 3.30 -6.89
N THR A 252 -24.04 4.29 -6.12
CA THR A 252 -23.45 5.63 -6.08
C THR A 252 -23.29 6.07 -4.63
N LEU A 253 -22.27 6.89 -4.38
CA LEU A 253 -22.04 7.56 -3.10
C LEU A 253 -21.46 8.95 -3.35
N LYS A 254 -21.72 9.86 -2.42
CA LYS A 254 -21.05 11.15 -2.34
C LYS A 254 -20.83 11.58 -0.90
N ASN A 255 -19.87 12.48 -0.73
CA ASN A 255 -19.74 13.32 0.44
C ASN A 255 -19.50 14.77 -0.04
N ASP A 256 -19.15 15.67 0.87
CA ASP A 256 -18.93 17.09 0.53
C ASP A 256 -17.78 17.31 -0.46
N TRP A 257 -16.88 16.33 -0.61
CA TRP A 257 -15.62 16.47 -1.33
C TRP A 257 -15.50 15.56 -2.55
N ARG A 258 -16.24 14.46 -2.60
CA ARG A 258 -16.05 13.35 -3.54
C ARG A 258 -17.37 12.72 -3.92
N ALA A 259 -17.41 12.13 -5.12
CA ALA A 259 -18.49 11.24 -5.53
C ALA A 259 -17.90 10.04 -6.28
N ALA A 260 -18.56 8.88 -6.17
CA ALA A 260 -18.17 7.66 -6.88
C ALA A 260 -19.40 6.87 -7.34
N ALA A 261 -19.25 6.12 -8.42
CA ALA A 261 -20.29 5.27 -8.99
C ALA A 261 -19.72 3.97 -9.59
N THR A 262 -20.47 2.89 -9.41
CA THR A 262 -20.24 1.60 -10.09
C THR A 262 -21.35 1.36 -11.11
N LEU A 263 -21.04 0.59 -12.15
CA LEU A 263 -21.99 0.17 -13.18
C LEU A 263 -22.37 -1.29 -13.03
N ALA A 264 -23.52 -1.68 -13.57
CA ALA A 264 -23.96 -3.07 -13.56
C ALA A 264 -23.03 -4.01 -14.35
N THR A 265 -22.34 -3.55 -15.39
CA THR A 265 -21.61 -4.42 -16.33
C THR A 265 -20.14 -4.04 -16.50
N SER A 266 -19.64 -3.02 -15.81
CA SER A 266 -18.27 -2.54 -15.95
C SER A 266 -17.40 -2.94 -14.76
N ARG A 267 -16.10 -3.13 -15.03
CA ARG A 267 -15.05 -3.27 -14.01
C ARG A 267 -14.45 -1.94 -13.57
N HIS A 268 -14.91 -0.84 -14.15
CA HIS A 268 -14.47 0.49 -13.79
C HIS A 268 -15.38 1.10 -12.73
N VAL A 269 -14.78 1.95 -11.91
CA VAL A 269 -15.48 2.84 -10.99
C VAL A 269 -15.27 4.26 -11.50
N LEU A 270 -16.37 4.98 -11.71
CA LEU A 270 -16.31 6.41 -12.01
C LEU A 270 -16.17 7.17 -10.70
N VAL A 271 -15.16 8.04 -10.62
CA VAL A 271 -14.93 8.87 -9.44
C VAL A 271 -14.81 10.33 -9.85
N PHE A 272 -15.24 11.22 -8.95
CA PHE A 272 -15.18 12.65 -9.10
C PHE A 272 -14.35 13.28 -8.00
N THR A 273 -13.40 14.13 -8.41
CA THR A 273 -12.55 14.89 -7.52
C THR A 273 -12.66 16.38 -7.83
N PRO A 274 -12.35 17.27 -6.88
CA PRO A 274 -12.21 18.69 -7.15
C PRO A 274 -11.18 18.94 -8.26
N GLU A 275 -11.34 20.06 -8.95
CA GLU A 275 -10.38 20.56 -9.95
C GLU A 275 -9.03 20.94 -9.33
#